data_AF-A0A974P3K7-F1
#
_entry.id   AF-A0A974P3K7-F1
#
_cell.length_a   1.000
_cell.length_b   1.000
_cell.length_c   1.000
_cell.angle_alpha   90.00
_cell.angle_beta   90.00
_cell.angle_gamma   90.00
#
_symmetry.space_group_name_H-M   'P 1'
#
loop_
_entity.id
_entity.type
_entity.pdbx_description
1 polymer ?
#
loop_
_entity_poly.entity_id
_entity_poly.type
_entity_poly.pdbx_seq_one_letter_code
_entity_poly.pdbx_strand_id
1 'polypeptide(L)'
;MKIVRPVTITDAVLTSSSVTEPETLWSGATTYGLSAAVYRVIDNVHQRFVSLQAGNLNKIPEALTSSTWWQATGATNRWACFDETVGSLTTRASSIAMTLALPGTERADTLYLAGLAAATCRVQVSDPWLARCLIAPSASPIRAG
;
A
#
# COMPACT_ATOMS: atom_id res chain seq x y z
N MET A 1 27.49 -6.89 4.21
CA MET A 1 26.21 -6.16 4.31
C MET A 1 25.91 -5.57 2.94
N LYS A 2 24.69 -5.74 2.42
CA LYS A 2 24.24 -5.08 1.19
C LYS A 2 23.23 -4.00 1.58
N ILE A 3 23.43 -2.78 1.09
CA ILE A 3 22.53 -1.65 1.31
C ILE A 3 21.74 -1.46 0.02
N VAL A 4 20.41 -1.45 0.12
CA VAL A 4 19.51 -1.21 -1.01
C VAL A 4 18.85 0.15 -0.77
N ARG A 5 18.94 1.05 -1.76
CA ARG A 5 18.23 2.33 -1.70
C ARG A 5 16.73 2.08 -1.94
N PRO A 6 15.83 2.47 -1.03
CA PRO A 6 14.40 2.34 -1.25
C PRO A 6 13.93 3.30 -2.36
N VAL A 7 12.96 2.86 -3.14
CA VAL A 7 12.18 3.71 -4.05
C VAL A 7 10.89 4.06 -3.33
N THR A 8 10.56 5.34 -3.24
CA THR A 8 9.30 5.78 -2.65
C THR A 8 8.12 5.30 -3.50
N ILE A 9 7.20 4.58 -2.87
CA ILE A 9 5.97 4.10 -3.51
C ILE A 9 4.88 5.13 -3.25
N THR A 10 4.39 5.76 -4.31
CA THR A 10 3.26 6.72 -4.28
C THR A 10 2.08 6.15 -5.05
N ASP A 11 0.93 6.83 -5.03
CA ASP A 11 -0.25 6.45 -5.81
C ASP A 11 0.04 6.31 -7.31
N ALA A 12 0.96 7.14 -7.83
CA ALA A 12 1.37 7.07 -9.23
C ALA A 12 2.25 5.84 -9.53
N VAL A 13 2.94 5.29 -8.52
CA VAL A 13 3.81 4.12 -8.66
C VAL A 13 3.00 2.84 -8.53
N LEU A 14 2.11 2.72 -7.55
CA LEU A 14 1.24 1.56 -7.37
C LEU A 14 0.04 1.62 -8.34
N THR A 15 0.25 1.20 -9.58
CA THR A 15 -0.77 1.30 -10.64
C THR A 15 -1.83 0.20 -10.58
N SER A 16 -1.56 -0.90 -9.86
CA SER A 16 -2.55 -1.96 -9.63
C SER A 16 -2.28 -2.72 -8.34
N SER A 17 -3.33 -3.09 -7.62
CA SER A 17 -3.27 -4.02 -6.49
C SER A 17 -4.54 -4.87 -6.43
N SER A 18 -4.37 -6.17 -6.21
CA SER A 18 -5.46 -7.11 -5.95
C SER A 18 -6.05 -7.00 -4.53
N VAL A 19 -5.38 -6.27 -3.64
CA VAL A 19 -5.88 -6.01 -2.28
C VAL A 19 -6.85 -4.84 -2.36
N THR A 20 -8.07 -5.04 -1.89
CA THR A 20 -9.12 -4.01 -1.88
C THR A 20 -8.84 -2.97 -0.79
N GLU A 21 -9.25 -1.74 -1.05
CA GLU A 21 -9.25 -0.64 -0.09
C GLU A 21 -10.69 -0.12 0.02
N PRO A 22 -11.47 -0.64 0.98
CA PRO A 22 -12.88 -0.29 1.11
C PRO A 22 -13.11 1.10 1.71
N GLU A 23 -12.13 1.64 2.44
CA GLU A 23 -12.20 2.98 3.00
C GLU A 23 -12.21 4.04 1.90
N THR A 24 -12.99 5.10 2.10
CA THR A 24 -13.01 6.24 1.20
C THR A 24 -12.05 7.33 1.67
N LEU A 25 -11.54 8.13 0.74
CA LEU A 25 -10.78 9.33 1.09
C LEU A 25 -11.62 10.25 1.97
N TRP A 26 -11.05 10.73 3.07
CA TRP A 26 -11.72 11.67 3.97
C TRP A 26 -12.07 12.98 3.25
N SER A 27 -13.23 13.54 3.56
CA SER A 27 -13.73 14.81 3.06
C SER A 27 -14.33 15.64 4.19
N GLY A 28 -13.95 16.92 4.26
CA GLY A 28 -14.53 17.87 5.23
C GLY A 28 -16.01 18.18 5.00
N ALA A 29 -16.57 17.82 3.82
CA ALA A 29 -17.97 18.04 3.47
C ALA A 29 -18.90 16.86 3.86
N THR A 30 -18.35 15.75 4.33
CA THR A 30 -19.12 14.55 4.68
C THR A 30 -19.31 14.46 6.19
N THR A 31 -20.54 14.17 6.63
CA THR A 31 -20.83 13.82 8.03
C THR A 31 -20.63 12.34 8.23
N TYR A 32 -19.72 11.96 9.12
CA TYR A 32 -19.42 10.58 9.44
C TYR A 32 -20.17 10.09 10.69
N GLY A 33 -20.68 8.87 10.62
CA GLY A 33 -21.25 8.16 11.77
C GLY A 33 -20.16 7.61 12.70
N LEU A 34 -20.58 7.13 13.87
CA LEU A 34 -19.71 6.35 14.76
C LEU A 34 -19.18 5.12 14.00
N SER A 35 -17.89 4.79 14.20
CA SER A 35 -17.19 3.66 13.57
C SER A 35 -17.05 3.74 12.05
N ALA A 36 -17.40 4.86 11.41
CA ALA A 36 -17.12 5.07 9.99
C ALA A 36 -15.60 5.07 9.77
N ALA A 37 -15.14 4.35 8.73
CA ALA A 37 -13.75 4.25 8.37
C ALA A 37 -13.45 5.07 7.11
N VAL A 38 -12.38 5.86 7.17
CA VAL A 38 -11.87 6.67 6.07
C VAL A 38 -10.36 6.55 6.00
N TYR A 39 -9.74 7.04 4.93
CA TYR A 39 -8.30 7.23 4.89
C TYR A 39 -7.91 8.66 4.53
N ARG A 40 -6.67 9.02 4.86
CA ARG A 40 -5.96 10.19 4.33
C ARG A 40 -4.61 9.75 3.79
N VAL A 41 -4.12 10.43 2.76
CA VAL A 41 -2.74 10.23 2.28
C VAL A 41 -1.80 11.09 3.13
N ILE A 42 -0.89 10.45 3.86
CA ILE A 42 0.12 11.08 4.72
C ILE A 42 1.44 10.36 4.44
N ASP A 43 2.48 11.11 4.08
CA ASP A 43 3.79 10.57 3.71
C ASP A 43 3.73 9.48 2.61
N ASN A 44 2.84 9.68 1.63
CA ASN A 44 2.53 8.74 0.54
C ASN A 44 1.90 7.40 0.98
N VAL A 45 1.41 7.31 2.22
CA VAL A 45 0.73 6.13 2.75
C VAL A 45 -0.73 6.48 3.03
N HIS A 46 -1.64 5.57 2.69
CA HIS A 46 -3.05 5.71 3.03
C HIS A 46 -3.25 5.35 4.51
N GLN A 47 -3.22 6.35 5.38
CA GLN A 47 -3.47 6.21 6.80
C GLN A 47 -4.96 6.08 7.07
N ARG A 48 -5.36 5.02 7.77
CA ARG A 48 -6.74 4.66 8.08
C ARG A 48 -7.17 5.26 9.42
N PHE A 49 -8.36 5.85 9.41
CA PHE A 49 -8.99 6.46 10.59
C PHE A 49 -10.39 5.91 10.82
N VAL A 50 -10.74 5.73 12.09
CA VAL A 50 -12.09 5.34 12.52
C VAL A 50 -12.71 6.48 13.31
N SER A 51 -13.93 6.87 12.94
CA SER A 51 -14.68 7.90 13.66
C SER A 51 -15.10 7.38 15.04
N LEU A 52 -14.79 8.15 16.08
CA LEU A 52 -15.11 7.82 17.48
C LEU A 52 -16.48 8.33 17.93
N GLN A 53 -17.14 9.16 17.11
CA GLN A 53 -18.43 9.77 17.43
C GLN A 53 -19.32 9.89 16.18
N ALA A 54 -20.64 9.83 16.38
CA ALA A 54 -21.58 10.16 15.32
C ALA A 54 -21.66 11.69 15.10
N GLY A 55 -22.06 12.13 13.91
CA GLY A 55 -22.14 13.56 13.59
C GLY A 55 -20.77 14.22 13.39
N ASN A 56 -19.75 13.41 13.09
CA ASN A 56 -18.40 13.88 12.84
C ASN A 56 -18.32 14.57 11.47
N LEU A 57 -18.55 15.89 11.47
CA LEU A 57 -18.49 16.75 10.30
C LEU A 57 -17.31 17.71 10.43
N ASN A 58 -16.52 17.82 9.37
CA ASN A 58 -15.41 18.77 9.26
C ASN A 58 -14.40 18.71 10.41
N LYS A 59 -14.23 17.53 11.04
CA LYS A 59 -13.12 17.26 11.97
C LYS A 59 -12.03 16.54 11.20
N ILE A 60 -10.82 17.07 11.24
CA ILE A 60 -9.69 16.54 10.48
C ILE A 60 -9.09 15.36 11.25
N PRO A 61 -8.96 14.16 10.65
CA PRO A 61 -8.22 13.05 11.24
C PRO A 61 -6.71 13.33 11.22
N GLU A 62 -6.01 13.28 12.34
CA GLU A 62 -4.55 13.48 12.42
C GLU A 62 -3.86 12.16 12.79
N ALA A 63 -2.77 11.81 12.08
CA ALA A 63 -2.10 10.50 12.24
C ALA A 63 -1.28 10.38 13.54
N LEU A 64 -0.68 11.48 14.00
CA LEU A 64 0.26 11.46 15.14
C LEU A 64 -0.41 11.60 16.50
N THR A 65 -1.68 11.99 16.53
CA THR A 65 -2.45 12.22 17.75
C THR A 65 -3.87 11.69 17.55
N SER A 66 -4.27 10.69 18.33
CA SER A 66 -5.68 10.32 18.41
C SER A 66 -6.45 11.55 18.89
N SER A 67 -7.39 12.04 18.09
CA SER A 67 -8.28 13.13 18.48
C SER A 67 -9.51 12.56 19.17
N THR A 68 -10.32 13.42 19.79
CA THR A 68 -11.62 13.00 20.34
C THR A 68 -12.60 12.48 19.27
N TRP A 69 -12.33 12.76 18.00
CA TRP A 69 -13.23 12.45 16.87
C TRP A 69 -12.74 11.31 16.00
N TRP A 70 -11.42 11.10 15.92
CA TRP A 70 -10.80 10.14 15.03
C TRP A 70 -9.71 9.36 15.75
N GLN A 71 -9.75 8.04 15.57
CA GLN A 71 -8.69 7.13 15.97
C GLN A 71 -7.89 6.72 14.73
N ALA A 72 -6.59 6.99 14.73
CA ALA A 72 -5.67 6.42 13.75
C ALA A 72 -5.51 4.91 14.00
N THR A 73 -5.57 4.12 12.94
CA THR A 73 -5.50 2.65 13.00
C THR A 73 -4.36 2.07 12.15
N GLY A 74 -3.37 2.90 11.82
CA GLY A 74 -2.28 2.56 10.90
C GLY A 74 -2.67 2.70 9.43
N ALA A 75 -1.87 2.16 8.53
CA ALA A 75 -2.16 2.17 7.10
C ALA A 75 -3.37 1.28 6.74
N THR A 76 -4.06 1.60 5.64
CA THR A 76 -5.06 0.68 5.06
C THR A 76 -4.38 -0.62 4.64
N ASN A 77 -5.13 -1.74 4.64
CA ASN A 77 -4.57 -3.06 4.35
C ASN A 77 -3.76 -3.09 3.04
N ARG A 78 -4.23 -2.38 2.00
CA ARG A 78 -3.52 -2.27 0.72
C ARG A 78 -2.13 -1.63 0.84
N TRP A 79 -1.98 -0.64 1.72
CA TRP A 79 -0.78 0.19 1.84
C TRP A 79 0.12 -0.19 3.02
N ALA A 80 -0.32 -1.10 3.88
CA ALA A 80 0.42 -1.53 5.07
C ALA A 80 1.84 -2.07 4.80
N CYS A 81 2.12 -2.68 3.64
CA CYS A 81 3.47 -3.10 3.27
C CYS A 81 4.41 -1.96 2.82
N PHE A 82 3.87 -0.75 2.60
CA PHE A 82 4.62 0.43 2.18
C PHE A 82 4.77 1.48 3.28
N ASP A 83 4.25 1.20 4.48
CA ASP A 83 4.47 2.09 5.61
C ASP A 83 5.89 1.96 6.18
N GLU A 84 6.32 2.96 6.94
CA GLU A 84 7.64 2.94 7.60
C GLU A 84 7.58 2.21 8.97
N THR A 85 6.51 1.46 9.24
CA THR A 85 6.27 0.81 10.54
C THR A 85 6.71 -0.65 10.50
N VAL A 86 7.42 -1.07 11.55
CA VAL A 86 7.79 -2.48 11.69
C VAL A 86 6.58 -3.29 12.13
N GLY A 87 6.20 -4.29 11.34
CA GLY A 87 5.17 -5.28 11.70
C GLY A 87 3.80 -5.05 11.07
N SER A 88 3.60 -3.95 10.33
CA SER A 88 2.43 -3.78 9.47
C SER A 88 2.44 -4.81 8.34
N LEU A 89 1.26 -5.40 8.06
CA LEU A 89 1.09 -6.42 7.04
C LEU A 89 -0.04 -6.06 6.08
N THR A 90 0.26 -6.07 4.78
CA THR A 90 -0.75 -6.22 3.75
C THR A 90 -1.13 -7.70 3.64
N THR A 91 -2.40 -8.00 3.92
CA THR A 91 -2.90 -9.37 4.06
C THR A 91 -3.96 -9.72 3.02
N ARG A 92 -3.89 -10.94 2.48
CA ARG A 92 -4.94 -11.53 1.63
C ARG A 92 -4.82 -13.06 1.62
N ALA A 93 -5.93 -13.78 1.78
CA ALA A 93 -5.90 -15.23 1.96
C ALA A 93 -5.23 -16.00 0.78
N SER A 94 -5.60 -15.66 -0.45
CA SER A 94 -5.13 -16.38 -1.64
C SER A 94 -3.80 -15.81 -2.17
N SER A 95 -3.88 -14.84 -3.07
CA SER A 95 -2.71 -14.27 -3.71
C SER A 95 -2.72 -12.75 -3.58
N ILE A 96 -1.54 -12.14 -3.47
CA ILE A 96 -1.36 -10.71 -3.62
C ILE A 96 -0.68 -10.48 -4.97
N ALA A 97 -1.37 -9.81 -5.89
CA ALA A 97 -0.81 -9.27 -7.12
C ALA A 97 -0.70 -7.74 -7.02
N MET A 98 0.45 -7.19 -7.37
CA MET A 98 0.70 -5.74 -7.45
C MET A 98 1.47 -5.39 -8.72
N THR A 99 1.17 -4.22 -9.29
CA THR A 99 1.93 -3.64 -10.41
C THR A 99 2.52 -2.31 -9.97
N LEU A 100 3.83 -2.18 -10.13
CA LEU A 100 4.60 -0.98 -9.81
C LEU A 100 5.16 -0.39 -11.11
N ALA A 101 4.79 0.85 -11.41
CA ALA A 101 5.37 1.62 -12.51
C ALA A 101 6.39 2.59 -11.93
N LEU A 102 7.69 2.31 -12.15
CA LEU A 102 8.74 3.17 -11.62
C LEU A 102 8.68 4.56 -12.27
N PRO A 103 8.93 5.65 -11.52
CA PRO A 103 9.10 6.97 -12.09
C PRO A 103 10.23 7.02 -13.12
N GLY A 104 10.17 7.96 -14.07
CA GLY A 104 11.22 8.17 -15.09
C GLY A 104 12.63 8.40 -14.53
N THR A 105 12.71 8.88 -13.30
CA THR A 105 13.94 9.17 -12.56
C THR A 105 14.48 7.96 -11.79
N GLU A 106 13.76 6.83 -11.78
CA GLU A 106 14.05 5.68 -10.95
C GLU A 106 14.34 4.42 -11.77
N ARG A 107 15.21 3.56 -11.23
CA ARG A 107 15.52 2.22 -11.76
C ARG A 107 15.70 1.27 -10.57
N ALA A 108 15.23 0.04 -10.72
CA ALA A 108 15.40 -1.01 -9.72
C ALA A 108 16.00 -2.26 -10.36
N ASP A 109 17.07 -2.79 -9.76
CA ASP A 109 17.67 -4.08 -10.08
C ASP A 109 17.43 -5.14 -8.98
N THR A 110 16.86 -4.69 -7.85
CA THR A 110 16.68 -5.47 -6.64
C THR A 110 15.24 -5.29 -6.15
N LEU A 111 14.62 -6.40 -5.74
CA LEU A 111 13.30 -6.43 -5.12
C LEU A 111 13.41 -7.01 -3.71
N TYR A 112 12.85 -6.31 -2.73
CA TYR A 112 12.70 -6.80 -1.37
C TYR A 112 11.22 -6.91 -1.04
N LEU A 113 10.78 -8.09 -0.58
CA LEU A 113 9.40 -8.36 -0.20
C LEU A 113 9.33 -8.56 1.31
N ALA A 114 8.66 -7.63 1.98
CA ALA A 114 8.36 -7.68 3.41
C ALA A 114 6.97 -7.10 3.65
N GLY A 115 6.42 -7.31 4.84
CA GLY A 115 5.11 -6.76 5.19
C GLY A 115 3.94 -7.41 4.42
N LEU A 116 4.09 -8.63 3.91
CA LEU A 116 3.08 -9.32 3.09
C LEU A 116 2.71 -10.67 3.72
N ALA A 117 1.41 -10.94 3.82
CA ALA A 117 0.89 -12.25 4.25
C ALA A 117 -0.18 -12.77 3.27
N ALA A 118 0.21 -13.73 2.43
CA ALA A 118 -0.64 -14.44 1.48
C ALA A 118 -0.02 -15.78 1.09
N ALA A 119 -0.79 -16.68 0.46
CA ALA A 119 -0.25 -17.95 -0.04
C ALA A 119 0.72 -17.76 -1.22
N THR A 120 0.49 -16.73 -2.05
CA THR A 120 1.40 -16.35 -3.14
C THR A 120 1.47 -14.84 -3.32
N CYS A 121 2.62 -14.33 -3.72
CA CYS A 121 2.81 -12.92 -4.07
C CYS A 121 3.38 -12.81 -5.49
N ARG A 122 2.77 -11.97 -6.33
CA ARG A 122 3.24 -11.59 -7.66
C ARG A 122 3.42 -10.08 -7.69
N VAL A 123 4.64 -9.63 -7.94
CA VAL A 123 4.94 -8.21 -8.18
C VAL A 123 5.41 -8.07 -9.62
N GLN A 124 4.73 -7.22 -10.38
CA GLN A 124 5.15 -6.82 -11.71
C GLN A 124 5.71 -5.40 -11.62
N VAL A 125 6.96 -5.21 -12.05
CA VAL A 125 7.59 -3.89 -12.09
C VAL A 125 7.81 -3.52 -13.55
N SER A 126 7.38 -2.32 -13.95
CA SER A 126 7.69 -1.75 -15.26
C SER A 126 8.55 -0.51 -15.08
N ASP A 127 9.65 -0.43 -15.82
CA ASP A 127 10.40 0.80 -15.96
C ASP A 127 9.93 1.57 -17.21
N PRO A 128 9.97 2.91 -17.19
CA PRO A 128 9.46 3.73 -18.28
C PRO A 128 10.42 3.79 -19.48
N TRP A 129 11.62 3.23 -19.38
CA TRP A 129 12.65 3.28 -20.42
C TRP A 129 12.71 2.01 -21.27
N LEU A 130 12.21 0.90 -20.75
CA LEU A 130 12.01 -0.34 -21.46
C LEU A 130 10.52 -0.67 -21.37
N ALA A 131 9.74 -0.27 -22.38
CA ALA A 131 8.34 -0.67 -22.56
C ALA A 131 8.19 -2.19 -22.86
N ARG A 132 8.92 -3.05 -22.15
CA ARG A 132 8.82 -4.51 -22.20
C ARG A 132 8.78 -5.03 -20.77
N CYS A 133 7.56 -5.36 -20.35
CA CYS A 133 7.26 -6.15 -19.15
C CYS A 133 8.26 -7.31 -18.99
N LEU A 134 9.11 -7.25 -17.97
CA LEU A 134 9.92 -8.38 -17.54
C LEU A 134 8.99 -9.34 -16.80
N ILE A 135 8.34 -10.23 -17.55
CA ILE A 135 7.70 -11.41 -16.99
C ILE A 135 8.81 -12.26 -16.38
N ALA A 136 8.85 -12.42 -15.06
CA ALA A 136 9.63 -13.49 -14.45
C ALA A 136 8.99 -14.83 -14.89
N PRO A 137 9.68 -15.69 -15.67
CA PRO A 137 9.15 -17.01 -15.94
C PRO A 137 9.29 -17.85 -14.67
N SER A 138 8.22 -18.57 -14.36
CA SER A 138 8.22 -19.68 -13.40
C SER A 138 9.41 -20.60 -13.69
N ALA A 139 10.27 -20.83 -12.69
CA ALA A 139 11.34 -21.81 -12.78
C ALA A 139 10.71 -23.21 -12.90
N SER A 140 10.78 -23.82 -14.09
CA SER A 140 10.68 -25.27 -14.27
C SER A 140 12.10 -25.85 -14.40
N PRO A 141 12.40 -27.00 -13.78
CA PRO A 141 13.74 -27.57 -13.81
C PRO A 141 14.07 -28.09 -15.21
N ILE A 142 15.25 -27.70 -15.72
CA ILE A 142 15.87 -28.32 -16.88
C ILE A 142 16.11 -29.79 -16.54
N ARG A 143 15.46 -30.69 -17.28
CA ARG A 143 15.83 -32.11 -17.32
C ARG A 143 16.94 -32.26 -18.35
N ALA A 144 18.13 -32.65 -17.89
CA ALA A 144 19.20 -33.12 -18.76
C ALA A 144 18.78 -34.47 -19.37
N GLY A 145 19.01 -34.61 -20.67
CA GLY A 145 18.75 -35.81 -21.48
C GLY A 145 18.89 -35.48 -22.94
#